data_AF-A0A1H2B9P0-F1
#
_entry.id   AF-A0A1H2B9P0-F1
#
_cell.length_a   1.000
_cell.length_b   1.000
_cell.length_c   1.000
_cell.angle_alpha   90.00
_cell.angle_beta   90.00
_cell.angle_gamma   90.00
#
_symmetry.space_group_name_H-M   'P 1'
#
loop_
_entity.id
_entity.type
_entity.pdbx_description
1 polymer ?
#
loop_
_entity_poly.entity_id
_entity_poly.type
_entity_poly.pdbx_seq_one_letter_code
_entity_poly.pdbx_strand_id
1 'polypeptide(L)'
;MMNHLIEALTKSGILKGDLDYRLIRSSMVIVFLLFGYQKWFEYEAQVLIPFISNGPLISWMYPAFGIRGASWLLGFTEWLFCLLLFWGFWNKKAGILGALGSCATFLATVSIIPFMPNGWDEVAGGFPAMTGNVPFLMKDVVLFAASFYLLKQDVVRALPSAEGSGTTNHLIKYLARILGGLGLLREGLEYHVLRASMVIIFAFFGYTKWHQYAAQVMFPFISHSPFLFWLYPAFGLRGGARFLGASEWPICALLFAGFWDKRFGVLGALGSTVTFLTTLTIIPFMPDGWDPAAGFPAMAGNVPFLVKDVVLLAVSVYLLKQDLVRVLLSNRNARTVSTLSTSNAFAKDMR
;
A
#
# COMPACT_ATOMS: atom_id res chain seq x y z
N MET A 1 17.30 1.99 -24.56
CA MET A 1 15.94 1.77 -24.03
C MET A 1 15.73 2.34 -22.62
N MET A 2 16.45 1.86 -21.58
CA MET A 2 16.28 2.33 -20.18
C MET A 2 16.41 3.85 -20.00
N ASN A 3 17.39 4.48 -20.66
CA ASN A 3 17.59 5.93 -20.54
C ASN A 3 16.43 6.74 -21.13
N HIS A 4 15.80 6.27 -22.22
CA HIS A 4 14.63 6.94 -22.80
C HIS A 4 13.40 6.81 -21.90
N LEU A 5 13.21 5.65 -21.26
CA LEU A 5 12.15 5.44 -20.27
C LEU A 5 12.31 6.41 -19.09
N ILE A 6 13.53 6.50 -18.53
CA ILE A 6 13.87 7.41 -17.44
C ILE A 6 13.60 8.87 -17.84
N GLU A 7 13.96 9.25 -19.06
CA GLU A 7 13.72 10.59 -19.57
C GLU A 7 12.23 10.90 -19.73
N ALA A 8 11.44 9.96 -20.26
CA ALA A 8 9.99 10.09 -20.38
C ALA A 8 9.31 10.22 -19.01
N LEU A 9 9.70 9.39 -18.04
CA LEU A 9 9.19 9.45 -16.66
C LEU A 9 9.60 10.73 -15.94
N THR A 10 10.80 11.26 -16.22
CA THR A 10 11.24 12.54 -15.66
C THR A 10 10.39 13.69 -16.20
N LYS A 11 9.99 13.62 -17.47
CA LYS A 11 9.13 14.62 -18.13
C LYS A 11 7.67 14.56 -17.68
N SER A 12 7.18 13.43 -17.17
CA SER A 12 5.78 13.26 -16.74
C SER A 12 5.41 13.99 -15.45
N GLY A 13 6.39 14.64 -14.79
CA GLY A 13 6.16 15.44 -13.58
C GLY A 13 6.06 14.61 -12.29
N ILE A 14 6.30 13.30 -12.34
CA ILE A 14 6.30 12.40 -11.17
C ILE A 14 7.29 12.82 -10.07
N LEU A 15 8.34 13.55 -10.46
CA LEU A 15 9.38 14.05 -9.55
C LEU A 15 9.00 15.36 -8.83
N LYS A 16 7.85 15.97 -9.14
CA LYS A 16 7.50 17.29 -8.61
C LYS A 16 7.09 17.24 -7.14
N GLY A 17 7.76 18.03 -6.30
CA GLY A 17 7.36 18.37 -4.94
C GLY A 17 7.05 17.18 -4.02
N ASP A 18 6.11 17.39 -3.09
CA ASP A 18 5.64 16.40 -2.11
C ASP A 18 4.55 15.46 -2.66
N LEU A 19 4.59 15.15 -3.96
CA LEU A 19 3.56 14.33 -4.63
C LEU A 19 3.34 13.00 -3.92
N ASP A 20 4.41 12.34 -3.48
CA ASP A 20 4.38 11.07 -2.77
C ASP A 20 3.59 11.14 -1.47
N TYR A 21 3.91 12.13 -0.63
CA TYR A 21 3.20 12.33 0.62
C TYR A 21 1.72 12.62 0.37
N ARG A 22 1.42 13.49 -0.59
CA ARG A 22 0.04 13.85 -0.91
C ARG A 22 -0.74 12.68 -1.47
N LEU A 23 -0.14 11.87 -2.35
CA LEU A 23 -0.77 10.68 -2.91
C LEU A 23 -1.05 9.62 -1.86
N ILE A 24 -0.04 9.23 -1.08
CA ILE A 24 -0.21 8.20 -0.04
C ILE A 24 -1.25 8.66 0.98
N ARG A 25 -1.18 9.91 1.46
CA ARG A 25 -2.21 10.42 2.37
C ARG A 25 -3.60 10.44 1.76
N SER A 26 -3.75 10.95 0.53
CA SER A 26 -5.06 11.01 -0.12
C SER A 26 -5.66 9.61 -0.29
N SER A 27 -4.83 8.63 -0.66
CA SER A 27 -5.26 7.23 -0.77
C SER A 27 -5.73 6.66 0.57
N MET A 28 -5.02 6.96 1.67
CA MET A 28 -5.43 6.53 3.02
C MET A 28 -6.72 7.19 3.45
N VAL A 29 -6.90 8.49 3.18
CA VAL A 29 -8.16 9.21 3.47
C VAL A 29 -9.33 8.57 2.73
N ILE A 30 -9.17 8.25 1.44
CA ILE A 30 -10.21 7.57 0.64
C ILE A 30 -10.57 6.22 1.25
N VAL A 31 -9.56 5.40 1.61
CA VAL A 31 -9.80 4.10 2.23
C VAL A 31 -10.57 4.24 3.55
N PHE A 32 -10.10 5.08 4.49
CA PHE A 32 -10.82 5.26 5.76
C PHE A 32 -12.22 5.85 5.59
N LEU A 33 -12.42 6.75 4.63
CA LEU A 33 -13.74 7.32 4.36
C LEU A 33 -14.73 6.24 3.93
N LEU A 34 -14.33 5.43 2.94
CA LEU A 34 -15.19 4.40 2.35
C LEU A 34 -15.41 3.22 3.31
N PHE A 35 -14.36 2.72 3.96
CA PHE A 35 -14.50 1.64 4.94
C PHE A 35 -15.31 2.08 6.16
N GLY A 36 -15.06 3.28 6.68
CA GLY A 36 -15.82 3.83 7.80
C GLY A 36 -17.29 4.03 7.47
N TYR A 37 -17.61 4.35 6.21
CA TYR A 37 -19.00 4.46 5.73
C TYR A 37 -19.71 3.11 5.73
N GLN A 38 -19.04 2.02 5.35
CA GLN A 38 -19.65 0.69 5.34
C GLN A 38 -20.05 0.21 6.74
N LYS A 39 -19.33 0.61 7.79
CA LYS A 39 -19.56 0.16 9.17
C LYS A 39 -20.93 0.54 9.74
N TRP A 40 -21.65 1.44 9.06
CA TRP A 40 -23.01 1.85 9.41
C TRP A 40 -24.10 0.93 8.86
N PHE A 41 -23.78 -0.06 8.03
CA PHE A 41 -24.75 -0.98 7.44
C PHE A 41 -24.74 -2.34 8.11
N GLU A 42 -25.89 -3.03 8.12
CA GLU A 42 -26.03 -4.32 8.82
C GLU A 42 -25.23 -5.42 8.13
N TYR A 43 -25.20 -5.44 6.79
CA TYR A 43 -24.43 -6.42 6.03
C TYR A 43 -22.95 -6.40 6.42
N GLU A 44 -22.37 -5.22 6.63
CA GLU A 44 -20.95 -5.06 6.98
C GLU A 44 -20.68 -5.56 8.41
N ALA A 45 -21.61 -5.33 9.35
CA ALA A 45 -21.48 -5.84 10.71
C ALA A 45 -21.40 -7.38 10.73
N GLN A 46 -22.13 -8.05 9.84
CA GLN A 46 -22.07 -9.51 9.67
C GLN A 46 -20.74 -9.95 9.05
N VAL A 47 -20.24 -9.23 8.03
CA VAL A 47 -18.93 -9.50 7.41
C VAL A 47 -17.79 -9.40 8.43
N LEU A 48 -17.91 -8.52 9.42
CA LEU A 48 -16.90 -8.30 10.46
C LEU A 48 -16.83 -9.37 11.55
N ILE A 49 -17.83 -10.23 11.69
CA ILE A 49 -17.87 -11.30 12.70
C ILE A 49 -16.57 -12.11 12.75
N PRO A 50 -16.11 -12.74 11.64
CA PRO A 50 -14.86 -13.51 11.67
C PRO A 50 -13.62 -12.67 11.96
N PHE A 51 -13.59 -11.39 11.57
CA PHE A 51 -12.44 -10.53 11.79
C PHE A 51 -12.30 -10.13 13.26
N ILE A 52 -13.38 -9.65 13.88
CA ILE A 52 -13.35 -9.18 15.27
C ILE A 52 -13.22 -10.38 16.23
N SER A 53 -13.96 -11.46 16.01
CA SER A 53 -13.94 -12.62 16.91
C SER A 53 -12.57 -13.30 17.00
N ASN A 54 -11.80 -13.30 15.90
CA ASN A 54 -10.47 -13.92 15.85
C ASN A 54 -9.32 -12.89 15.95
N GLY A 55 -9.64 -11.61 16.14
CA GLY A 55 -8.65 -10.56 16.24
C GLY A 55 -8.15 -10.39 17.68
N PRO A 56 -6.88 -10.72 18.00
CA PRO A 56 -6.39 -10.72 19.38
C PRO A 56 -6.46 -9.34 20.05
N LEU A 57 -6.40 -8.25 19.26
CA LEU A 57 -6.44 -6.87 19.75
C LEU A 57 -7.85 -6.25 19.80
N ILE A 58 -8.85 -6.88 19.17
CA ILE A 58 -10.19 -6.31 18.97
C ILE A 58 -11.34 -7.23 19.40
N SER A 59 -11.06 -8.47 19.81
CA SER A 59 -12.08 -9.46 20.21
C SER A 59 -12.96 -9.03 21.39
N TRP A 60 -12.46 -8.15 22.25
CA TRP A 60 -13.18 -7.58 23.39
C TRP A 60 -14.38 -6.69 22.99
N MET A 61 -14.44 -6.22 21.74
CA MET A 61 -15.47 -5.29 21.27
C MET A 61 -16.87 -5.91 21.27
N TYR A 62 -16.99 -7.19 20.92
CA TYR A 62 -18.29 -7.87 20.91
C TYR A 62 -18.87 -8.10 22.31
N PRO A 63 -18.11 -8.60 23.30
CA PRO A 63 -18.58 -8.63 24.68
C PRO A 63 -18.98 -7.27 25.24
N ALA A 64 -18.29 -6.18 24.85
CA ALA A 64 -18.54 -4.84 25.37
C ALA A 64 -19.74 -4.11 24.74
N PHE A 65 -19.91 -4.23 23.41
CA PHE A 65 -20.85 -3.40 22.64
C PHE A 65 -21.84 -4.20 21.78
N GLY A 66 -21.73 -5.53 21.75
CA GLY A 66 -22.44 -6.39 20.81
C GLY A 66 -21.96 -6.23 19.37
N ILE A 67 -22.53 -7.02 18.46
CA ILE A 67 -22.12 -7.06 17.03
C ILE A 67 -22.31 -5.69 16.38
N ARG A 68 -23.50 -5.09 16.59
CA ARG A 68 -23.84 -3.81 15.99
C ARG A 68 -23.05 -2.63 16.56
N GLY A 69 -22.92 -2.58 17.89
CA GLY A 69 -22.18 -1.52 18.57
C GLY A 69 -20.69 -1.56 18.26
N ALA A 70 -20.09 -2.75 18.14
CA ALA A 70 -18.70 -2.89 17.71
C ALA A 70 -18.47 -2.34 16.30
N SER A 71 -19.38 -2.63 15.35
CA SER A 71 -19.31 -2.05 14.00
C SER A 71 -19.38 -0.52 14.03
N TRP A 72 -20.33 0.06 14.76
CA TRP A 72 -20.44 1.52 14.89
C TRP A 72 -19.20 2.16 15.54
N LEU A 73 -18.63 1.52 16.55
CA LEU A 73 -17.38 2.01 17.16
C LEU A 73 -16.25 2.02 16.15
N LEU A 74 -16.07 0.93 15.37
CA LEU A 74 -15.07 0.91 14.30
C LEU A 74 -15.32 2.02 13.29
N GLY A 75 -16.55 2.17 12.80
CA GLY A 75 -16.91 3.21 11.84
C GLY A 75 -16.61 4.62 12.34
N PHE A 76 -16.95 4.90 13.58
CA PHE A 76 -16.64 6.17 14.23
C PHE A 76 -15.13 6.40 14.33
N THR A 77 -14.35 5.39 14.76
CA THR A 77 -12.89 5.51 14.87
C THR A 77 -12.21 5.68 13.50
N GLU A 78 -12.66 4.96 12.48
CA GLU A 78 -12.16 5.06 11.11
C GLU A 78 -12.43 6.45 10.52
N TRP A 79 -13.61 7.02 10.75
CA TRP A 79 -13.92 8.39 10.35
C TRP A 79 -13.15 9.44 11.15
N LEU A 80 -12.93 9.23 12.44
CA LEU A 80 -12.07 10.09 13.24
C LEU A 80 -10.65 10.13 12.66
N PHE A 81 -10.07 8.97 12.35
CA PHE A 81 -8.74 8.90 11.74
C PHE A 81 -8.72 9.47 10.32
N CYS A 82 -9.78 9.26 9.54
CA CYS A 82 -9.98 9.90 8.23
C CYS A 82 -9.90 11.43 8.34
N LEU A 83 -10.68 12.02 9.25
CA LEU A 83 -10.73 13.47 9.47
C LEU A 83 -9.36 14.01 9.93
N LEU A 84 -8.68 13.30 10.82
CA LEU A 84 -7.34 13.68 11.30
C LEU A 84 -6.29 13.59 10.18
N LEU A 85 -6.32 12.53 9.37
CA LEU A 85 -5.43 12.38 8.22
C LEU A 85 -5.69 13.47 7.17
N PHE A 86 -6.95 13.78 6.88
CA PHE A 86 -7.32 14.86 5.96
C PHE A 86 -6.89 16.22 6.50
N TRP A 87 -7.20 16.54 7.77
CA TRP A 87 -6.72 17.77 8.39
C TRP A 87 -5.18 17.84 8.36
N GLY A 88 -4.52 16.69 8.46
CA GLY A 88 -3.07 16.53 8.38
C GLY A 88 -2.40 17.28 7.23
N PHE A 89 -3.09 17.53 6.10
CA PHE A 89 -2.55 18.31 4.99
C PHE A 89 -2.11 19.72 5.40
N TRP A 90 -2.85 20.32 6.33
CA TRP A 90 -2.59 21.67 6.84
C TRP A 90 -2.00 21.65 8.25
N ASN A 91 -2.49 20.78 9.15
CA ASN A 91 -2.00 20.71 10.53
C ASN A 91 -1.22 19.43 10.80
N LYS A 92 0.08 19.61 11.05
CA LYS A 92 1.05 18.53 11.30
C LYS A 92 0.67 17.70 12.53
N LYS A 93 0.11 18.32 13.59
CA LYS A 93 -0.29 17.60 14.81
C LYS A 93 -1.47 16.66 14.56
N ALA A 94 -2.47 17.13 13.82
CA ALA A 94 -3.60 16.31 13.43
C ALA A 94 -3.13 15.15 12.53
N GLY A 95 -2.19 15.41 11.61
CA GLY A 95 -1.56 14.39 10.79
C GLY A 95 -0.88 13.28 11.61
N ILE A 96 -0.08 13.64 12.62
CA ILE A 96 0.56 12.67 13.53
C ILE A 96 -0.49 11.81 14.24
N LEU A 97 -1.55 12.42 14.78
CA LEU A 97 -2.60 11.68 15.49
C LEU A 97 -3.37 10.74 14.55
N GLY A 98 -3.71 11.21 13.35
CA GLY A 98 -4.35 10.38 12.32
C GLY A 98 -3.46 9.23 11.87
N ALA A 99 -2.17 9.47 11.67
CA ALA A 99 -1.21 8.44 11.28
C ALA A 99 -0.96 7.41 12.41
N LEU A 100 -0.93 7.84 13.67
CA LEU A 100 -0.88 6.93 14.83
C LEU A 100 -2.13 6.04 14.91
N GLY A 101 -3.32 6.64 14.77
CA GLY A 101 -4.58 5.89 14.71
C GLY A 101 -4.59 4.88 13.57
N SER A 102 -4.15 5.31 12.38
CA SER A 102 -3.99 4.45 11.21
C SER A 102 -3.03 3.29 11.46
N CYS A 103 -1.87 3.53 12.06
CA CYS A 103 -0.93 2.48 12.46
C CYS A 103 -1.59 1.48 13.42
N ALA A 104 -2.36 1.97 14.41
CA ALA A 104 -3.05 1.11 15.37
C ALA A 104 -4.12 0.24 14.68
N THR A 105 -4.92 0.81 13.77
CA THR A 105 -5.93 0.06 13.01
C THR A 105 -5.29 -1.05 12.18
N PHE A 106 -4.28 -0.76 11.36
CA PHE A 106 -3.69 -1.80 10.50
C PHE A 106 -2.80 -2.77 11.27
N LEU A 107 -2.22 -2.37 12.40
CA LEU A 107 -1.57 -3.32 13.30
C LEU A 107 -2.59 -4.32 13.87
N ALA A 108 -3.77 -3.81 14.27
CA ALA A 108 -4.86 -4.67 14.72
C ALA A 108 -5.30 -5.64 13.62
N THR A 109 -5.52 -5.18 12.38
CA THR A 109 -5.96 -6.06 11.28
C THR A 109 -4.90 -7.05 10.82
N VAL A 110 -3.63 -6.63 10.71
CA VAL A 110 -2.50 -7.52 10.37
C VAL A 110 -2.31 -8.59 11.45
N SER A 111 -2.55 -8.25 12.72
CA SER A 111 -2.47 -9.22 13.81
C SER A 111 -3.48 -10.37 13.70
N ILE A 112 -4.56 -10.22 12.91
CA ILE A 112 -5.60 -11.24 12.70
C ILE A 112 -5.10 -12.35 11.76
N ILE A 113 -4.17 -12.07 10.84
CA ILE A 113 -3.75 -12.99 9.77
C ILE A 113 -3.41 -14.40 10.30
N PRO A 114 -2.61 -14.57 11.37
CA PRO A 114 -2.27 -15.90 11.87
C PRO A 114 -3.45 -16.64 12.54
N PHE A 115 -4.46 -15.90 13.02
CA PHE A 115 -5.58 -16.43 13.79
C PHE A 115 -6.86 -16.57 12.95
N MET A 116 -6.83 -16.17 11.68
CA MET A 116 -7.98 -16.27 10.80
C MET A 116 -8.29 -17.74 10.49
N PRO A 117 -9.47 -18.27 10.87
CA PRO A 117 -9.84 -19.65 10.57
C PRO A 117 -9.97 -19.86 9.06
N ASN A 118 -9.53 -21.02 8.59
CA ASN A 118 -9.53 -21.38 7.16
C ASN A 118 -8.85 -20.32 6.28
N GLY A 119 -7.86 -19.61 6.82
CA GLY A 119 -7.12 -18.58 6.10
C GLY A 119 -6.10 -19.12 5.09
N TRP A 120 -5.74 -20.40 5.25
CA TRP A 120 -4.78 -21.12 4.42
C TRP A 120 -5.44 -22.38 3.87
N ASP A 121 -5.35 -22.58 2.56
CA ASP A 121 -6.03 -23.68 1.88
C ASP A 121 -5.29 -25.00 2.13
N GLU A 122 -5.95 -25.93 2.83
CA GLU A 122 -5.36 -27.23 3.19
C GLU A 122 -5.07 -28.10 1.95
N VAL A 123 -5.93 -28.03 0.94
CA VAL A 123 -5.80 -28.81 -0.30
C VAL A 123 -4.58 -28.36 -1.12
N ALA A 124 -4.25 -27.07 -1.05
CA ALA A 124 -3.06 -26.47 -1.65
C ALA A 124 -1.78 -26.64 -0.82
N GLY A 125 -1.83 -27.33 0.33
CA GLY A 125 -0.67 -27.56 1.20
C GLY A 125 -0.52 -26.55 2.35
N GLY A 126 -1.56 -25.76 2.64
CA GLY A 126 -1.57 -24.81 3.74
C GLY A 126 -0.79 -23.52 3.43
N PHE A 127 -0.11 -22.96 4.42
CA PHE A 127 0.69 -21.74 4.24
C PHE A 127 1.76 -21.93 3.15
N PRO A 128 1.88 -21.04 2.14
CA PRO A 128 1.31 -19.69 2.02
C PRO A 128 0.10 -19.57 1.06
N ALA A 129 -0.62 -20.66 0.77
CA ALA A 129 -1.80 -20.65 -0.10
C ALA A 129 -3.00 -19.96 0.59
N MET A 130 -3.09 -18.64 0.48
CA MET A 130 -4.16 -17.86 1.13
C MET A 130 -5.53 -18.17 0.53
N THR A 131 -6.55 -18.28 1.38
CA THR A 131 -7.96 -18.40 1.00
C THR A 131 -8.87 -17.61 1.96
N GLY A 132 -10.16 -17.55 1.65
CA GLY A 132 -11.15 -16.84 2.44
C GLY A 132 -10.81 -15.36 2.64
N ASN A 133 -10.69 -14.94 3.91
CA ASN A 133 -10.50 -13.53 4.30
C ASN A 133 -9.04 -13.07 4.37
N VAL A 134 -8.07 -14.01 4.34
CA VAL A 134 -6.64 -13.66 4.44
C VAL A 134 -6.15 -12.78 3.28
N PRO A 135 -6.52 -13.00 2.00
CA PRO A 135 -6.12 -12.11 0.91
C PRO A 135 -6.50 -10.64 1.14
N PHE A 136 -7.67 -10.40 1.74
CA PHE A 136 -8.12 -9.04 2.09
C PHE A 136 -7.26 -8.41 3.20
N LEU A 137 -6.85 -9.19 4.20
CA LEU A 137 -5.96 -8.75 5.29
C LEU A 137 -4.51 -8.58 4.84
N MET A 138 -4.05 -9.37 3.88
CA MET A 138 -2.67 -9.26 3.39
C MET A 138 -2.38 -7.94 2.70
N LYS A 139 -3.38 -7.28 2.12
CA LYS A 139 -3.24 -5.89 1.65
C LYS A 139 -2.98 -4.91 2.78
N ASP A 140 -3.46 -5.19 4.00
CA ASP A 140 -3.24 -4.31 5.15
C ASP A 140 -1.78 -4.26 5.59
N VAL A 141 -0.95 -5.21 5.20
CA VAL A 141 0.51 -5.13 5.38
C VAL A 141 1.08 -3.90 4.65
N VAL A 142 0.56 -3.56 3.47
CA VAL A 142 0.97 -2.35 2.74
C VAL A 142 0.37 -1.11 3.36
N LEU A 143 -0.90 -1.16 3.81
CA LEU A 143 -1.55 -0.02 4.45
C LEU A 143 -0.90 0.31 5.80
N PHE A 144 -0.43 -0.68 6.54
CA PHE A 144 0.39 -0.50 7.73
C PHE A 144 1.72 0.18 7.40
N ALA A 145 2.44 -0.29 6.38
CA ALA A 145 3.67 0.34 5.89
C ALA A 145 3.44 1.79 5.45
N ALA A 146 2.33 2.07 4.76
CA ALA A 146 1.92 3.42 4.36
C ALA A 146 1.59 4.31 5.56
N SER A 147 0.92 3.77 6.58
CA SER A 147 0.65 4.47 7.83
C SER A 147 1.92 4.85 8.56
N PHE A 148 2.88 3.92 8.64
CA PHE A 148 4.19 4.18 9.22
C PHE A 148 4.96 5.25 8.44
N TYR A 149 4.92 5.23 7.10
CA TYR A 149 5.49 6.29 6.26
C TYR A 149 4.87 7.66 6.58
N LEU A 150 3.54 7.77 6.67
CA LEU A 150 2.86 9.02 7.00
C LEU A 150 3.24 9.53 8.39
N LEU A 151 3.28 8.62 9.38
CA LEU A 151 3.69 8.96 10.74
C LEU A 151 5.11 9.53 10.78
N LYS A 152 6.06 8.85 10.12
CA LYS A 152 7.43 9.33 10.02
C LYS A 152 7.48 10.71 9.38
N GLN A 153 6.80 10.90 8.25
CA GLN A 153 6.84 12.15 7.49
C GLN A 153 6.22 13.31 8.28
N ASP A 154 5.13 13.07 9.00
CA ASP A 154 4.49 14.08 9.83
C ASP A 154 5.32 14.49 11.05
N VAL A 155 5.98 13.53 11.69
CA VAL A 155 6.90 13.80 12.80
C VAL A 155 8.08 14.64 12.30
N VAL A 156 8.71 14.23 11.20
CA VAL A 156 9.85 14.97 10.60
C VAL A 156 9.44 16.39 10.22
N ARG A 157 8.25 16.58 9.62
CA ARG A 157 7.74 17.91 9.27
C ARG A 157 7.37 18.77 10.47
N ALA A 158 7.00 18.16 11.60
CA ALA A 158 6.60 18.84 12.82
C ALA A 158 7.78 19.32 13.67
N LEU A 159 8.96 18.69 13.54
CA LEU A 159 10.16 19.04 14.32
C LEU A 159 10.59 20.51 14.14
N PRO A 160 10.78 21.05 12.91
CA PRO A 160 11.18 22.46 12.75
C PRO A 160 10.13 23.45 13.27
N SER A 161 8.85 23.10 13.17
CA SER A 161 7.77 23.95 13.70
C SER A 161 7.71 23.96 15.23
N ALA A 162 8.19 22.91 15.89
CA ALA A 162 8.26 22.83 17.34
C ALA A 162 9.45 23.62 17.94
N GLU A 163 10.40 24.05 17.12
CA GLU A 163 11.53 24.89 17.53
C GLU A 163 11.20 26.39 17.44
N GLY A 164 10.40 26.80 16.45
CA GLY A 164 10.02 28.20 16.25
C GLY A 164 8.85 28.70 17.12
N SER A 165 7.93 27.83 17.57
CA SER A 165 6.88 28.21 18.50
C SER A 165 7.38 27.98 19.94
N GLY A 166 7.66 29.03 20.70
CA GLY A 166 8.13 28.98 22.10
C GLY A 166 7.21 28.25 23.10
N THR A 167 6.14 27.59 22.64
CA THR A 167 5.35 26.63 23.41
C THR A 167 5.81 25.21 23.09
N THR A 168 6.40 24.62 24.11
CA THR A 168 7.02 23.31 24.14
C THR A 168 6.08 22.19 23.70
N ASN A 169 6.16 21.74 22.45
CA ASN A 169 5.54 20.48 22.04
C ASN A 169 6.37 19.29 22.57
N HIS A 170 6.39 19.11 23.90
CA HIS A 170 7.08 18.01 24.57
C HIS A 170 6.68 16.65 24.00
N LEU A 171 5.39 16.47 23.65
CA LEU A 171 4.88 15.23 23.07
C LEU A 171 5.52 14.90 21.71
N ILE A 172 5.70 15.89 20.83
CA ILE A 172 6.31 15.68 19.51
C ILE A 172 7.78 15.34 19.66
N LYS A 173 8.50 16.05 20.55
CA LYS A 173 9.90 15.76 20.86
C LYS A 173 10.08 14.38 21.50
N TYR A 174 9.18 14.00 22.41
CA TYR A 174 9.17 12.69 23.06
C TYR A 174 8.90 11.57 22.05
N LEU A 175 7.87 11.72 21.21
CA LEU A 175 7.57 10.79 20.13
C LEU A 175 8.74 10.66 19.16
N ALA A 176 9.33 11.78 18.72
CA ALA A 176 10.51 11.78 17.86
C ALA A 176 11.71 11.08 18.53
N ARG A 177 11.88 11.23 19.85
CA ARG A 177 12.92 10.54 20.61
C ARG A 177 12.68 9.03 20.70
N ILE A 178 11.43 8.60 20.91
CA ILE A 178 11.08 7.17 20.88
C ILE A 178 11.35 6.60 19.49
N LEU A 179 10.82 7.23 18.45
CA LEU A 179 10.99 6.77 17.07
C LEU A 179 12.48 6.79 16.66
N GLY A 180 13.23 7.82 17.09
CA GLY A 180 14.67 7.90 16.89
C GLY A 180 15.42 6.79 17.63
N GLY A 181 15.08 6.53 18.88
CA GLY A 181 15.68 5.47 19.71
C GLY A 181 15.42 4.07 19.17
N LEU A 182 14.26 3.85 18.54
CA LEU A 182 13.92 2.61 17.84
C LEU A 182 14.55 2.51 16.44
N GLY A 183 15.30 3.52 15.99
CA GLY A 183 15.87 3.59 14.63
C GLY A 183 14.82 3.80 13.53
N LEU A 184 13.58 4.10 13.89
CA LEU A 184 12.45 4.26 12.96
C LEU A 184 12.53 5.56 12.13
N LEU A 185 13.34 6.53 12.57
CA LEU A 185 13.62 7.76 11.82
C LEU A 185 14.83 7.65 10.88
N ARG A 186 15.48 6.48 10.80
CA ARG A 186 16.64 6.27 9.91
C ARG A 186 16.30 6.60 8.46
N GLU A 187 17.19 7.33 7.77
CA GLU A 187 17.02 7.67 6.36
C GLU A 187 16.83 6.42 5.49
N GLY A 188 15.85 6.48 4.60
CA GLY A 188 15.55 5.40 3.67
C GLY A 188 14.81 4.20 4.26
N LEU A 189 14.56 4.13 5.57
CA LEU A 189 13.80 3.03 6.19
C LEU A 189 12.41 2.87 5.56
N GLU A 190 11.71 3.98 5.34
CA GLU A 190 10.39 4.06 4.74
C GLU A 190 10.35 3.44 3.34
N TYR A 191 11.41 3.65 2.56
CA TYR A 191 11.55 3.03 1.24
C TYR A 191 11.70 1.50 1.37
N HIS A 192 12.51 1.03 2.32
CA HIS A 192 12.71 -0.39 2.53
C HIS A 192 11.44 -1.07 3.05
N VAL A 193 10.73 -0.45 3.99
CA VAL A 193 9.48 -0.96 4.57
C VAL A 193 8.37 -1.03 3.53
N LEU A 194 8.16 0.05 2.76
CA LEU A 194 7.17 0.08 1.68
C LEU A 194 7.51 -0.89 0.55
N ARG A 195 8.80 -1.06 0.22
CA ARG A 195 9.21 -2.06 -0.77
C ARG A 195 9.01 -3.48 -0.27
N ALA A 196 9.41 -3.77 0.96
CA ALA A 196 9.28 -5.09 1.54
C ALA A 196 7.81 -5.52 1.59
N SER A 197 6.91 -4.61 1.99
CA SER A 197 5.47 -4.90 1.97
C SER A 197 4.98 -5.19 0.54
N MET A 198 5.40 -4.41 -0.46
CA MET A 198 5.06 -4.69 -1.87
C MET A 198 5.60 -6.04 -2.36
N VAL A 199 6.84 -6.41 -2.03
CA VAL A 199 7.40 -7.73 -2.38
C VAL A 199 6.57 -8.84 -1.74
N ILE A 200 6.21 -8.70 -0.46
CA ILE A 200 5.38 -9.68 0.24
C ILE A 200 4.04 -9.87 -0.48
N ILE A 201 3.33 -8.79 -0.83
CA ILE A 201 2.02 -8.97 -1.47
C ILE A 201 2.16 -9.64 -2.84
N PHE A 202 3.15 -9.26 -3.66
CA PHE A 202 3.31 -9.86 -4.98
C PHE A 202 3.73 -11.33 -4.87
N ALA A 203 4.53 -11.70 -3.88
CA ALA A 203 4.90 -13.09 -3.63
C ALA A 203 3.66 -13.93 -3.25
N PHE A 204 2.85 -13.46 -2.30
CA PHE A 204 1.68 -14.18 -1.82
C PHE A 204 0.57 -14.25 -2.88
N PHE A 205 0.20 -13.14 -3.52
CA PHE A 205 -0.80 -13.13 -4.58
C PHE A 205 -0.32 -13.86 -5.84
N GLY A 206 0.95 -13.73 -6.18
CA GLY A 206 1.54 -14.45 -7.30
C GLY A 206 1.52 -15.95 -7.07
N TYR A 207 1.78 -16.41 -5.84
CA TYR A 207 1.72 -17.83 -5.45
C TYR A 207 0.29 -18.39 -5.45
N THR A 208 -0.67 -17.69 -4.86
CA THR A 208 -2.05 -18.20 -4.76
C THR A 208 -2.69 -18.45 -6.12
N LYS A 209 -2.38 -17.61 -7.12
CA LYS A 209 -2.90 -17.71 -8.49
C LYS A 209 -2.54 -18.99 -9.25
N TRP A 210 -1.62 -19.80 -8.74
CA TRP A 210 -1.30 -21.11 -9.32
C TRP A 210 -2.33 -22.19 -8.97
N HIS A 211 -3.17 -21.95 -7.95
CA HIS A 211 -4.11 -22.91 -7.41
C HIS A 211 -5.51 -22.79 -8.03
N GLN A 212 -6.26 -23.90 -8.02
CA GLN A 212 -7.58 -23.96 -8.67
C GLN A 212 -8.62 -23.07 -8.01
N TYR A 213 -8.66 -23.07 -6.67
CA TYR A 213 -9.62 -22.28 -5.92
C TYR A 213 -9.43 -20.78 -6.19
N ALA A 214 -8.18 -20.33 -6.30
CA ALA A 214 -7.86 -18.94 -6.60
C ALA A 214 -8.35 -18.53 -8.00
N ALA A 215 -8.22 -19.42 -8.99
CA ALA A 215 -8.72 -19.16 -10.34
C ALA A 215 -10.26 -18.97 -10.37
N GLN A 216 -11.00 -19.67 -9.51
CA GLN A 216 -12.45 -19.52 -9.38
C GLN A 216 -12.82 -18.18 -8.74
N VAL A 217 -12.14 -17.81 -7.65
CA VAL A 217 -12.35 -16.52 -6.96
C VAL A 217 -12.01 -15.34 -7.89
N MET A 218 -11.08 -15.52 -8.82
CA MET A 218 -10.68 -14.50 -9.77
C MET A 218 -11.66 -14.27 -10.93
N PHE A 219 -12.63 -15.17 -11.13
CA PHE A 219 -13.57 -15.11 -12.24
C PHE A 219 -14.22 -13.73 -12.46
N PRO A 220 -14.87 -13.11 -11.45
CA PRO A 220 -15.50 -11.80 -11.64
C PRO A 220 -14.47 -10.70 -11.97
N PHE A 221 -13.24 -10.78 -11.45
CA PHE A 221 -12.21 -9.78 -11.69
C PHE A 221 -11.70 -9.79 -13.12
N ILE A 222 -11.53 -10.96 -13.72
CA ILE A 222 -11.03 -11.08 -15.10
C ILE A 222 -12.15 -10.84 -16.10
N SER A 223 -13.31 -11.49 -15.93
CA SER A 223 -14.41 -11.45 -16.89
C SER A 223 -15.00 -10.05 -17.09
N HIS A 224 -15.02 -9.23 -16.03
CA HIS A 224 -15.59 -7.88 -16.07
C HIS A 224 -14.52 -6.78 -16.18
N SER A 225 -13.24 -7.13 -16.32
CA SER A 225 -12.20 -6.13 -16.50
C SER A 225 -12.17 -5.60 -17.94
N PRO A 226 -12.13 -4.27 -18.14
CA PRO A 226 -12.00 -3.68 -19.48
C PRO A 226 -10.67 -4.04 -20.16
N PHE A 227 -9.65 -4.48 -19.41
CA PHE A 227 -8.32 -4.82 -19.94
C PHE A 227 -7.99 -6.31 -19.89
N LEU A 228 -8.65 -7.09 -19.03
CA LEU A 228 -8.32 -8.50 -18.79
C LEU A 228 -9.36 -9.49 -19.35
N PHE A 229 -10.49 -9.03 -19.86
CA PHE A 229 -11.60 -9.88 -20.35
C PHE A 229 -11.18 -10.96 -21.35
N TRP A 230 -10.14 -10.70 -22.15
CA TRP A 230 -9.65 -11.59 -23.20
C TRP A 230 -8.86 -12.81 -22.67
N LEU A 231 -8.43 -12.80 -21.40
CA LEU A 231 -7.61 -13.88 -20.83
C LEU A 231 -8.33 -15.22 -20.79
N TYR A 232 -9.63 -15.21 -20.50
CA TYR A 232 -10.41 -16.45 -20.44
C TYR A 232 -10.73 -17.03 -21.82
N PRO A 233 -11.15 -16.25 -22.83
CA PRO A 233 -11.21 -16.73 -24.21
C PRO A 233 -9.89 -17.29 -24.72
N ALA A 234 -8.75 -16.69 -24.37
CA ALA A 234 -7.45 -17.10 -24.88
C ALA A 234 -6.85 -18.33 -24.17
N PHE A 235 -6.96 -18.42 -22.84
CA PHE A 235 -6.25 -19.40 -22.03
C PHE A 235 -7.15 -20.28 -21.15
N GLY A 236 -8.46 -20.06 -21.17
CA GLY A 236 -9.41 -20.67 -20.25
C GLY A 236 -9.24 -20.17 -18.80
N LEU A 237 -10.09 -20.67 -17.89
CA LEU A 237 -10.13 -20.23 -16.49
C LEU A 237 -8.77 -20.40 -15.79
N ARG A 238 -8.22 -21.62 -15.85
CA ARG A 238 -6.92 -21.97 -15.25
C ARG A 238 -5.75 -21.22 -15.90
N GLY A 239 -5.75 -21.13 -17.23
CA GLY A 239 -4.65 -20.50 -17.95
C GLY A 239 -4.62 -18.98 -17.74
N GLY A 240 -5.78 -18.31 -17.68
CA GLY A 240 -5.86 -16.89 -17.39
C GLY A 240 -5.32 -16.54 -15.99
N ALA A 241 -5.68 -17.32 -14.97
CA ALA A 241 -5.15 -17.12 -13.61
C ALA A 241 -3.63 -17.36 -13.55
N ARG A 242 -3.13 -18.43 -14.19
CA ARG A 242 -1.70 -18.72 -14.29
C ARG A 242 -0.92 -17.66 -15.07
N PHE A 243 -1.51 -17.09 -16.12
CA PHE A 243 -0.89 -16.01 -16.88
C PHE A 243 -0.66 -14.78 -15.99
N LEU A 244 -1.68 -14.39 -15.21
CA LEU A 244 -1.53 -13.28 -14.26
C LEU A 244 -0.52 -13.60 -13.17
N GLY A 245 -0.58 -14.79 -12.56
CA GLY A 245 0.42 -15.22 -11.58
C GLY A 245 1.83 -15.23 -12.15
N ALA A 246 2.01 -15.72 -13.37
CA ALA A 246 3.29 -15.71 -14.09
C ALA A 246 3.77 -14.31 -14.44
N SER A 247 2.87 -13.33 -14.67
CA SER A 247 3.24 -11.93 -14.88
C SER A 247 3.65 -11.21 -13.58
N GLU A 248 3.11 -11.64 -12.44
CA GLU A 248 3.38 -11.06 -11.12
C GLU A 248 4.71 -11.49 -10.53
N TRP A 249 5.18 -12.72 -10.82
CA TRP A 249 6.49 -13.21 -10.36
C TRP A 249 7.67 -12.37 -10.87
N PRO A 250 7.75 -11.98 -12.15
CA PRO A 250 8.75 -11.03 -12.64
C PRO A 250 8.68 -9.66 -11.94
N ILE A 251 7.48 -9.13 -11.72
CA ILE A 251 7.30 -7.85 -11.00
C ILE A 251 7.82 -7.99 -9.56
N CYS A 252 7.48 -9.09 -8.88
CA CYS A 252 7.98 -9.44 -7.55
C CYS A 252 9.52 -9.49 -7.52
N ALA A 253 10.11 -10.24 -8.46
CA ALA A 253 11.56 -10.41 -8.56
C ALA A 253 12.27 -9.07 -8.82
N LEU A 254 11.71 -8.21 -9.66
CA LEU A 254 12.24 -6.88 -9.95
C LEU A 254 12.10 -5.93 -8.73
N LEU A 255 10.97 -5.96 -8.04
CA LEU A 255 10.78 -5.22 -6.79
C LEU A 255 11.80 -5.65 -5.72
N PHE A 256 12.03 -6.96 -5.59
CA PHE A 256 13.02 -7.52 -4.66
C PHE A 256 14.45 -7.15 -5.08
N ALA A 257 14.84 -7.40 -6.33
CA ALA A 257 16.15 -7.02 -6.86
C ALA A 257 16.41 -5.51 -6.73
N GLY A 258 15.34 -4.72 -6.74
CA GLY A 258 15.36 -3.29 -6.55
C GLY A 258 16.06 -2.82 -5.26
N PHE A 259 16.07 -3.63 -4.18
CA PHE A 259 16.78 -3.28 -2.95
C PHE A 259 18.26 -3.00 -3.23
N TRP A 260 18.87 -3.78 -4.12
CA TRP A 260 20.27 -3.67 -4.51
C TRP A 260 20.46 -2.82 -5.77
N ASP A 261 19.64 -3.01 -6.80
CA ASP A 261 19.74 -2.26 -8.06
C ASP A 261 18.49 -1.42 -8.35
N LYS A 262 18.68 -0.10 -8.25
CA LYS A 262 17.71 0.94 -8.60
C LYS A 262 17.07 0.80 -9.99
N ARG A 263 17.74 0.23 -11.00
CA ARG A 263 17.16 0.03 -12.35
C ARG A 263 16.11 -1.07 -12.35
N PHE A 264 16.37 -2.16 -11.64
CA PHE A 264 15.36 -3.21 -11.42
C PHE A 264 14.21 -2.67 -10.56
N GLY A 265 14.53 -1.82 -9.58
CA GLY A 265 13.53 -1.07 -8.81
C GLY A 265 12.56 -0.29 -9.70
N VAL A 266 13.07 0.54 -10.63
CA VAL A 266 12.22 1.29 -11.58
C VAL A 266 11.30 0.36 -12.37
N LEU A 267 11.81 -0.75 -12.90
CA LEU A 267 11.00 -1.69 -13.68
C LEU A 267 9.94 -2.40 -12.83
N GLY A 268 10.29 -2.83 -11.63
CA GLY A 268 9.37 -3.46 -10.69
C GLY A 268 8.26 -2.51 -10.26
N ALA A 269 8.62 -1.27 -9.90
CA ALA A 269 7.65 -0.25 -9.50
C ALA A 269 6.75 0.19 -10.66
N LEU A 270 7.28 0.28 -11.89
CA LEU A 270 6.48 0.52 -13.09
C LEU A 270 5.47 -0.62 -13.32
N GLY A 271 5.94 -1.86 -13.24
CA GLY A 271 5.10 -3.05 -13.36
C GLY A 271 3.98 -3.05 -12.33
N SER A 272 4.30 -2.78 -11.06
CA SER A 272 3.30 -2.73 -10.00
C SER A 272 2.31 -1.57 -10.17
N THR A 273 2.76 -0.39 -10.62
CA THR A 273 1.87 0.72 -10.98
C THR A 273 0.87 0.31 -12.06
N VAL A 274 1.31 -0.37 -13.12
CA VAL A 274 0.43 -0.85 -14.19
C VAL A 274 -0.56 -1.89 -13.65
N THR A 275 -0.11 -2.83 -12.81
CA THR A 275 -0.98 -3.81 -12.17
C THR A 275 -2.10 -3.15 -11.38
N PHE A 276 -1.81 -2.26 -10.43
CA PHE A 276 -2.85 -1.65 -9.60
C PHE A 276 -3.71 -0.64 -10.35
N LEU A 277 -3.16 0.05 -11.36
CA LEU A 277 -3.98 0.87 -12.23
C LEU A 277 -5.01 -0.01 -12.97
N THR A 278 -4.58 -1.18 -13.46
CA THR A 278 -5.47 -2.14 -14.11
C THR A 278 -6.51 -2.67 -13.12
N THR A 279 -6.14 -3.03 -11.89
CA THR A 279 -7.12 -3.55 -10.91
C THR A 279 -8.15 -2.51 -10.48
N LEU A 280 -7.75 -1.25 -10.31
CA LEU A 280 -8.68 -0.17 -9.97
C LEU A 280 -9.69 0.11 -11.09
N THR A 281 -9.31 -0.10 -12.35
CA THR A 281 -10.25 0.07 -13.48
C THR A 281 -11.39 -0.96 -13.45
N ILE A 282 -11.29 -2.03 -12.68
CA ILE A 282 -12.32 -3.07 -12.56
C ILE A 282 -13.49 -2.60 -11.68
N ILE A 283 -13.25 -1.69 -10.71
CA ILE A 283 -14.26 -1.28 -9.71
C ILE A 283 -15.62 -0.90 -10.32
N PRO A 284 -15.69 -0.04 -11.36
CA PRO A 284 -16.99 0.36 -11.93
C PRO A 284 -17.74 -0.77 -12.64
N PHE A 285 -17.03 -1.83 -13.05
CA PHE A 285 -17.58 -2.94 -13.83
C PHE A 285 -17.83 -4.19 -12.97
N MET A 286 -17.52 -4.14 -11.68
CA MET A 286 -17.67 -5.29 -10.78
C MET A 286 -19.16 -5.61 -10.58
N PRO A 287 -19.62 -6.84 -10.90
CA PRO A 287 -20.99 -7.26 -10.59
C PRO A 287 -21.20 -7.27 -9.07
N ASP A 288 -22.38 -6.87 -8.65
CA ASP A 288 -22.79 -6.81 -7.22
C ASP A 288 -21.79 -6.05 -6.33
N GLY A 289 -21.08 -5.08 -6.93
CA GLY A 289 -20.07 -4.29 -6.24
C GLY A 289 -20.62 -3.23 -5.27
N TRP A 290 -21.92 -2.97 -5.34
CA TRP A 290 -22.64 -2.01 -4.52
C TRP A 290 -23.83 -2.68 -3.87
N ASP A 291 -24.10 -2.32 -2.62
CA ASP A 291 -25.22 -2.89 -1.87
C ASP A 291 -26.55 -2.58 -2.58
N PRO A 292 -27.44 -3.57 -2.81
CA PRO A 292 -28.69 -3.36 -3.53
C PRO A 292 -29.65 -2.38 -2.85
N ALA A 293 -29.59 -2.24 -1.52
CA ALA A 293 -30.50 -1.38 -0.76
C ALA A 293 -29.95 0.04 -0.60
N ALA A 294 -28.65 0.17 -0.33
CA ALA A 294 -27.99 1.46 -0.09
C ALA A 294 -27.42 2.11 -1.37
N GLY A 295 -27.13 1.34 -2.41
CA GLY A 295 -26.55 1.82 -3.66
C GLY A 295 -25.13 2.39 -3.51
N PHE A 296 -24.66 3.11 -4.52
CA PHE A 296 -23.35 3.77 -4.45
C PHE A 296 -23.36 4.90 -3.39
N PRO A 297 -22.34 5.01 -2.49
CA PRO A 297 -21.06 4.30 -2.47
C PRO A 297 -20.97 3.15 -1.44
N ALA A 298 -22.09 2.54 -1.03
CA ALA A 298 -22.09 1.40 -0.11
C ALA A 298 -21.53 0.16 -0.82
N MET A 299 -20.23 -0.11 -0.61
CA MET A 299 -19.54 -1.19 -1.31
C MET A 299 -20.01 -2.56 -0.80
N ALA A 300 -20.08 -3.53 -1.71
CA ALA A 300 -20.41 -4.93 -1.43
C ALA A 300 -19.47 -5.88 -2.20
N GLY A 301 -19.56 -7.18 -1.88
CA GLY A 301 -18.80 -8.22 -2.55
C GLY A 301 -17.29 -7.97 -2.54
N ASN A 302 -16.70 -7.94 -3.74
CA ASN A 302 -15.25 -7.84 -3.94
C ASN A 302 -14.72 -6.40 -4.11
N VAL A 303 -15.59 -5.39 -4.13
CA VAL A 303 -15.15 -3.98 -4.29
C VAL A 303 -14.27 -3.51 -3.12
N PRO A 304 -14.55 -3.81 -1.84
CA PRO A 304 -13.68 -3.41 -0.74
C PRO A 304 -12.24 -3.91 -0.88
N PHE A 305 -12.07 -5.12 -1.43
CA PHE A 305 -10.76 -5.67 -1.73
C PHE A 305 -10.00 -4.83 -2.77
N LEU A 306 -10.68 -4.33 -3.81
CA LEU A 306 -10.08 -3.48 -4.85
C LEU A 306 -9.83 -2.05 -4.37
N VAL A 307 -10.67 -1.50 -3.50
CA VAL A 307 -10.48 -0.14 -2.97
C VAL A 307 -9.16 0.01 -2.22
N LYS A 308 -8.69 -1.05 -1.55
CA LYS A 308 -7.35 -1.05 -0.93
C LYS A 308 -6.23 -0.83 -1.95
N ASP A 309 -6.42 -1.21 -3.22
CA ASP A 309 -5.42 -1.03 -4.28
C ASP A 309 -5.12 0.44 -4.59
N VAL A 310 -5.97 1.38 -4.16
CA VAL A 310 -5.69 2.82 -4.26
C VAL A 310 -4.41 3.17 -3.48
N VAL A 311 -4.22 2.55 -2.31
CA VAL A 311 -2.99 2.72 -1.51
C VAL A 311 -1.81 2.00 -2.14
N LEU A 312 -2.01 0.78 -2.65
CA LEU A 312 -0.94 0.01 -3.31
C LEU A 312 -0.44 0.70 -4.59
N LEU A 313 -1.34 1.36 -5.32
CA LEU A 313 -1.00 2.22 -6.44
C LEU A 313 -0.18 3.43 -5.99
N ALA A 314 -0.62 4.14 -4.94
CA ALA A 314 0.12 5.28 -4.39
C ALA A 314 1.53 4.88 -3.92
N VAL A 315 1.66 3.72 -3.27
CA VAL A 315 2.96 3.15 -2.86
C VAL A 315 3.81 2.78 -4.08
N SER A 316 3.22 2.22 -5.14
CA SER A 316 3.93 1.91 -6.38
C SER A 316 4.49 3.17 -7.04
N VAL A 317 3.69 4.24 -7.12
CA VAL A 317 4.11 5.54 -7.64
C VAL A 317 5.22 6.16 -6.78
N TYR A 318 5.14 6.01 -5.45
CA TYR A 318 6.20 6.42 -4.54
C TYR A 318 7.52 5.67 -4.81
N LEU A 319 7.49 4.34 -4.90
CA LEU A 319 8.67 3.53 -5.19
C LEU A 319 9.28 3.90 -6.54
N LEU A 320 8.43 4.10 -7.56
CA LEU A 320 8.85 4.54 -8.89
C LEU A 320 9.57 5.89 -8.85
N LYS A 321 9.01 6.88 -8.14
CA LYS A 321 9.64 8.18 -7.92
C LYS A 321 11.00 8.02 -7.23
N GLN A 322 11.07 7.25 -6.14
CA GLN A 322 12.29 7.08 -5.35
C GLN A 322 13.40 6.39 -6.15
N ASP A 323 13.09 5.33 -6.88
CA ASP A 323 14.08 4.66 -7.72
C ASP A 323 14.57 5.57 -8.85
N LEU A 324 13.67 6.34 -9.45
CA LEU A 324 14.02 7.31 -10.49
C LEU A 324 15.00 8.36 -9.93
N VAL A 325 14.74 8.91 -8.74
CA VAL A 325 15.65 9.83 -8.06
C VAL A 325 17.01 9.16 -7.80
N ARG A 326 17.04 7.93 -7.29
CA ARG A 326 18.28 7.17 -7.06
C ARG A 326 19.08 6.97 -8.37
N VAL A 327 18.40 6.73 -9.50
CA VAL A 327 19.06 6.60 -10.81
C VAL A 327 19.64 7.92 -11.29
N LEU A 328 18.87 9.00 -11.18
CA LEU A 328 19.31 10.33 -11.61
C LEU A 328 20.51 10.82 -10.79
N LEU A 329 20.51 10.62 -9.47
CA LEU A 329 21.64 10.96 -8.61
C LEU A 329 22.89 10.16 -8.96
N SER A 330 22.76 8.86 -9.21
CA SER A 330 23.89 8.02 -9.64
C SER A 330 24.45 8.44 -10.99
N ASN A 331 23.60 8.81 -11.96
CA ASN A 331 24.03 9.28 -13.27
C ASN A 331 24.72 10.65 -13.19
N ARG A 332 24.24 11.53 -12.31
CA ARG A 332 24.90 12.82 -12.02
C ARG A 332 26.28 12.61 -11.43
N ASN A 333 26.39 11.79 -10.38
CA ASN A 333 27.67 11.50 -9.75
C ASN A 333 28.67 10.88 -10.74
N ALA A 334 28.22 9.96 -11.59
CA ALA A 334 29.06 9.37 -12.63
C ALA A 334 29.58 10.42 -13.63
N ARG A 335 28.73 11.38 -14.05
CA ARG A 335 29.14 12.48 -14.93
C ARG A 335 30.14 13.42 -14.26
N THR A 336 29.94 13.75 -12.98
CA THR A 336 30.88 14.61 -12.23
C THR A 336 32.25 13.96 -12.08
N VAL A 337 32.28 12.65 -11.78
CA VAL A 337 33.54 11.88 -11.71
C VAL A 337 34.22 11.81 -13.07
N SER A 338 33.48 11.59 -14.16
CA SER A 338 34.08 11.56 -15.50
C SER A 338 34.70 12.91 -15.87
N THR A 339 34.03 14.03 -15.60
CA THR A 339 34.56 15.38 -15.87
C THR A 339 35.81 15.71 -15.05
N LEU A 340 35.86 15.29 -13.76
CA LEU A 340 37.04 15.48 -12.91
C LEU A 340 38.22 14.63 -13.42
N SER A 341 37.97 13.40 -13.86
CA SER A 341 39.00 12.55 -14.45
C SER A 341 39.55 13.10 -15.77
N THR A 342 38.72 13.72 -16.61
CA THR A 342 39.21 14.35 -17.86
C THR A 342 40.04 15.59 -17.54
N SER A 343 39.57 16.44 -16.61
CA SER A 343 40.31 17.64 -16.19
C SER A 343 41.70 17.30 -15.60
N ASN A 344 41.80 16.25 -14.80
CA ASN A 344 43.08 15.82 -14.23
C ASN A 344 44.01 15.18 -15.27
N ALA A 345 43.48 14.52 -16.29
CA ALA A 345 44.28 14.01 -17.41
C ALA A 345 44.85 15.16 -18.25
N PHE A 346 44.04 16.16 -18.61
CA PHE A 346 44.51 17.36 -19.30
C PHE A 346 45.55 18.16 -18.51
N ALA A 347 45.44 18.21 -17.18
CA ALA A 347 46.42 18.88 -16.32
C ALA A 347 47.76 18.12 -16.21
N LYS A 348 47.77 16.81 -16.50
CA LYS A 348 48.98 15.97 -16.45
C LYS A 348 49.76 16.00 -17.77
N ASP A 349 49.07 16.19 -18.90
CA ASP A 349 49.69 16.34 -20.23
C ASP A 349 50.25 17.76 -20.50
N MET A 350 49.98 18.73 -19.61
CA MET A 350 50.52 20.10 -19.68
C MET A 350 51.74 20.35 -18.76
N ARG A 351 52.37 19.29 -18.22
CA ARG A 351 53.58 19.40 -17.38
C ARG A 351 54.81 18.77 -18.03
#